data_AF-A0A8T5TZT0-F1
#
_entry.id   AF-A0A8T5TZT0-F1
#
_cell.length_a   1.000
_cell.length_b   1.000
_cell.length_c   1.000
_cell.angle_alpha   90.00
_cell.angle_beta   90.00
_cell.angle_gamma   90.00
#
_symmetry.space_group_name_H-M   'P 1'
#
loop_
_entity.id
_entity.type
_entity.pdbx_description
1 polymer ?
#
loop_
_entity_poly.entity_id
_entity_poly.type
_entity_poly.pdbx_seq_one_letter_code
_entity_poly.pdbx_strand_id
1 'polypeptide(L)' 'MPTKEVICENCGENPNDRLYDCYECRNQICDNCANICSHCDESFCDGCYHDHKSACK' A
#
# COMPACT_ATOMS: atom_id res chain seq x y z
N MET A 1 -27.70 6.02 1.20
CA MET A 1 -26.51 6.54 1.92
C MET A 1 -25.42 6.73 0.88
N PRO A 2 -24.77 7.90 0.75
CA PRO A 2 -23.62 8.00 -0.14
C PRO A 2 -22.51 7.12 0.45
N THR A 3 -22.18 6.04 -0.23
CA THR A 3 -20.98 5.24 0.06
C THR A 3 -19.81 6.20 -0.11
N LYS A 4 -19.14 6.52 1.00
CA LYS A 4 -17.96 7.38 0.99
C LYS A 4 -16.96 6.73 0.03
N GLU A 5 -16.71 7.35 -1.12
CA GLU A 5 -15.73 6.86 -2.09
C GLU A 5 -14.37 6.83 -1.40
N VAL A 6 -13.79 5.64 -1.30
CA VAL A 6 -12.49 5.46 -0.67
C VAL A 6 -11.45 5.66 -1.76
N ILE A 7 -10.75 6.78 -1.73
CA ILE A 7 -9.73 7.11 -2.73
C ILE A 7 -8.36 6.74 -2.16
N CYS A 8 -7.57 5.98 -2.91
CA CYS A 8 -6.19 5.68 -2.59
C CYS A 8 -5.36 6.97 -2.66
N GLU A 9 -4.72 7.36 -1.56
CA GLU A 9 -3.91 8.59 -1.52
C GLU A 9 -2.65 8.50 -2.41
N ASN A 10 -2.19 7.27 -2.71
CA ASN A 10 -0.99 7.06 -3.51
C ASN A 10 -1.22 7.21 -5.02
N CYS A 11 -2.36 6.73 -5.55
CA CYS A 11 -2.65 6.77 -6.99
C CYS A 11 -3.86 7.64 -7.37
N GLY A 12 -4.66 8.09 -6.41
CA GLY A 12 -5.87 8.88 -6.66
C GLY A 12 -7.03 8.07 -7.25
N GLU A 13 -6.89 6.75 -7.38
CA GLU A 13 -7.97 5.88 -7.84
C GLU A 13 -8.87 5.44 -6.68
N ASN A 14 -10.11 5.05 -7.00
CA ASN A 14 -11.07 4.50 -6.03
C ASN A 14 -10.98 2.96 -6.05
N PRO A 15 -10.16 2.32 -5.20
CA PRO A 15 -10.14 0.87 -5.08
C PRO A 15 -11.46 0.38 -4.51
N ASN A 16 -12.18 -0.41 -5.30
CA ASN A 16 -13.44 -1.03 -4.85
C ASN A 16 -13.25 -2.04 -3.69
N ASP A 17 -12.03 -2.51 -3.44
CA ASP A 17 -11.84 -3.78 -2.71
C ASP A 17 -11.05 -3.71 -1.40
N ARG A 18 -9.99 -2.90 -1.24
CA ARG A 18 -9.25 -2.75 0.03
C ARG A 18 -8.18 -1.66 -0.02
N LEU A 19 -7.95 -1.03 1.13
CA LEU A 19 -6.76 -0.22 1.41
C LEU A 19 -5.89 -0.95 2.43
N TYR A 20 -4.59 -0.79 2.27
CA TYR A 20 -3.52 -1.26 3.14
C TYR A 20 -2.76 -0.04 3.68
N ASP A 21 -2.10 -0.20 4.82
CA ASP A 21 -1.19 0.81 5.33
C ASP A 21 0.24 0.41 4.99
N CYS A 22 1.01 1.31 4.38
CA CYS A 22 2.43 1.11 4.18
C CYS A 22 3.12 0.94 5.55
N TYR A 23 3.89 -0.13 5.74
CA TYR A 23 4.54 -0.42 7.02
C TYR A 23 5.52 0.69 7.46
N GLU A 24 6.27 1.27 6.51
CA GLU A 24 7.29 2.29 6.79
C GLU A 24 6.69 3.69 7.01
N CYS A 25 5.91 4.18 6.05
CA CYS A 25 5.43 5.57 6.06
C CYS A 25 3.98 5.73 6.54
N ARG A 26 3.25 4.63 6.76
CA ARG A 26 1.84 4.60 7.17
C ARG A 26 0.86 5.27 6.19
N ASN A 27 1.28 5.53 4.96
CA ASN A 27 0.37 6.01 3.91
C ASN A 27 -0.62 4.91 3.53
N GLN A 28 -1.88 5.30 3.28
CA GLN A 28 -2.87 4.40 2.72
C GLN A 28 -2.58 4.12 1.25
N ILE A 29 -2.51 2.83 0.90
CA ILE A 29 -2.24 2.32 -0.44
C ILE A 29 -3.31 1.31 -0.84
N CYS A 30 -3.73 1.32 -2.09
CA CYS A 30 -4.61 0.29 -2.62
C CYS A 30 -3.84 -1.00 -2.93
N ASP A 31 -4.58 -2.07 -3.21
CA ASP A 31 -4.02 -3.35 -3.65
C ASP A 31 -3.04 -3.22 -4.82
N ASN A 32 -3.35 -2.36 -5.80
CA ASN A 32 -2.48 -2.10 -6.95
C ASN A 32 -1.19 -1.34 -6.60
N CYS A 33 -1.17 -0.61 -5.48
CA CYS A 33 -0.02 0.16 -5.00
C CYS A 33 0.74 -0.55 -3.87
N ALA A 34 0.16 -1.62 -3.32
CA ALA A 34 0.73 -2.40 -2.24
C ALA A 34 1.69 -3.45 -2.80
N ASN A 35 2.98 -3.27 -2.51
CA ASN A 35 3.98 -4.30 -2.69
C ASN A 35 4.13 -5.08 -1.38
N ILE A 36 3.86 -6.38 -1.41
CA ILE A 36 4.00 -7.25 -0.25
C ILE A 36 5.39 -7.87 -0.26
N CYS A 37 6.13 -7.74 0.85
CA CYS A 37 7.43 -8.36 0.99
C CYS A 37 7.29 -9.84 1.34
N SER A 38 7.86 -10.74 0.51
CA SER A 38 7.76 -12.19 0.73
C SER A 38 8.52 -12.72 1.94
N HIS A 39 9.32 -11.89 2.61
CA HIS A 39 10.12 -12.27 3.79
C HIS A 39 9.42 -11.92 5.11
N CYS A 40 8.65 -10.84 5.15
CA CYS A 40 7.99 -10.34 6.36
C CYS A 40 6.47 -10.23 6.24
N ASP A 41 5.90 -10.47 5.05
CA ASP A 41 4.47 -10.35 4.72
C ASP A 41 3.86 -8.95 4.95
N GLU A 42 4.71 -7.93 5.15
CA GLU A 42 4.28 -6.54 5.32
C GLU A 42 4.01 -5.86 3.96
N SER A 43 3.10 -4.88 3.96
CA SER A 43 2.68 -4.11 2.78
C SER A 43 3.42 -2.78 2.69
N PHE A 44 3.90 -2.42 1.51
CA PHE A 44 4.70 -1.21 1.28
C PHE A 44 4.24 -0.46 0.03
N CYS A 45 4.33 0.86 0.03
CA CYS A 45 4.26 1.63 -1.22
C CYS A 45 5.52 1.37 -2.07
N ASP A 46 5.46 1.69 -3.37
CA ASP A 46 6.55 1.42 -4.31
C ASP A 46 7.92 1.94 -3.84
N GLY A 47 7.96 3.19 -3.34
CA GLY A 47 9.18 3.80 -2.83
C GLY A 47 9.74 3.07 -1.61
N CYS A 48 8.92 2.84 -0.58
CA CYS A 48 9.36 2.13 0.62
C CYS A 48 9.73 0.67 0.33
N TYR A 49 9.05 0.02 -0.61
CA TYR A 49 9.36 -1.35 -1.01
C TYR A 49 10.72 -1.46 -1.68
N HIS A 50 11.07 -0.48 -2.53
CA HIS A 50 12.37 -0.45 -3.20
C HIS A 50 13.54 -0.47 -2.20
N ASP A 51 13.42 0.32 -1.13
CA ASP A 51 14.41 0.39 -0.07
C ASP A 51 14.36 -0.86 0.82
N HIS A 52 13.15 -1.29 1.20
CA HIS A 52 12.93 -2.43 2.10
C HIS A 52 13.42 -3.75 1.51
N LYS A 53 13.11 -4.07 0.24
CA LYS A 53 13.47 -5.35 -0.41
C LYS A 53 14.98 -5.59 -0.48
N SER A 54 15.78 -4.53 -0.41
CA SER A 54 17.24 -4.62 -0.44
C SER A 54 17.81 -4.98 0.94
N ALA A 55 17.12 -4.59 2.01
CA ALA A 55 17.53 -4.77 3.40
C ALA A 55 16.90 -6.02 4.06
N CYS A 56 15.66 -6.35 3.71
CA CYS A 56 14.94 -7.50 4.26
C CYS A 56 15.32 -8.78 3.50
N LYS A 57 15.90 -9.76 4.20
CA LYS A 57 16.42 -11.03 3.66
C LYS A 57 16.03 -12.18 4.55
#